data_AF-A0A6G7ZUW0-F1
#
_entry.id   AF-A0A6G7ZUW0-F1
#
_cell.length_a   1.000
_cell.length_b   1.000
_cell.length_c   1.000
_cell.angle_alpha   90.00
_cell.angle_beta   90.00
_cell.angle_gamma   90.00
#
_symmetry.space_group_name_H-M   'P 1'
#
loop_
_entity.id
_entity.type
_entity.pdbx_description
1 polymer ?
#
loop_
_entity_poly.entity_id
_entity_poly.type
_entity_poly.pdbx_seq_one_letter_code
_entity_poly.pdbx_strand_id
1 'polypeptide(L)'
;MPSFNDYTISNYGGMVIDQRRTRPYVEALRRAVKPGSAVLDIGTGTGLFAFIAAQQGAAHIYAIEPDDAIEIARLCAANNINADRIQWIQGLSTDIDLPERVDVVIGDLHGTLPFYKRNIESLKDARTRHLKPGGMLLPHRDRMYVAPACADAEYDSVRKPWQNNEYGVDFSAARRWIANSWWKVRGDSVDATSLLGTPVNWGDIDYMTVETSSLRGSAEWTIERPTTMHGYYVWFDTELGEGLQISNTPLLPSIAYGRAFFPLEREVALEPGDMAKVRLAAVTMDDAPVYQWDTSITSATGSPKARFRQSTFNSKPVAQRARLAAEDHVPELGETGLIDLAILQGMATSQPLGDIAEAIQARFPGRFPTKHVALRWVTRVSGQYGPDPAHAPRRD
;
A
#
# COMPACT_ATOMS: atom_id res chain seq x y z
N MET A 1 4.16 13.92 11.57
CA MET A 1 3.62 13.22 10.37
C MET A 1 3.60 11.71 10.62
N PRO A 2 2.65 10.93 10.06
CA PRO A 2 2.82 9.48 10.03
C PRO A 2 4.11 9.18 9.27
N SER A 3 5.01 8.35 9.81
CA SER A 3 6.18 7.93 9.03
C SER A 3 5.69 7.10 7.84
N PHE A 4 5.98 7.54 6.61
CA PHE A 4 5.65 6.79 5.40
C PHE A 4 6.61 5.62 5.13
N ASN A 5 7.64 5.49 5.97
CA ASN A 5 8.79 4.60 5.86
C ASN A 5 8.45 3.09 5.96
N ASP A 6 7.72 2.58 4.98
CA ASP A 6 7.39 1.17 4.82
C ASP A 6 8.51 0.39 4.09
N TYR A 7 9.48 1.10 3.52
CA TYR A 7 10.50 0.54 2.64
C TYR A 7 11.91 0.85 3.13
N THR A 8 12.71 -0.19 3.29
CA THR A 8 14.16 -0.06 3.44
C THR A 8 14.83 0.26 2.11
N ILE A 9 16.05 0.79 2.12
CA ILE A 9 16.86 0.99 0.91
C ILE A 9 17.02 -0.32 0.10
N SER A 10 17.14 -1.46 0.78
CA SER A 10 17.18 -2.77 0.12
C SER A 10 15.87 -3.11 -0.61
N ASN A 11 14.71 -2.64 -0.12
CA ASN A 11 13.44 -2.80 -0.84
C ASN A 11 13.42 -2.00 -2.14
N TYR A 12 13.92 -0.77 -2.14
CA TYR A 12 14.06 0.02 -3.38
C TYR A 12 15.00 -0.67 -4.38
N GLY A 13 16.14 -1.20 -3.92
CA GLY A 13 17.03 -1.99 -4.76
C GLY A 13 16.34 -3.21 -5.40
N GLY A 14 15.55 -3.95 -4.61
CA GLY A 14 14.72 -5.06 -5.10
C GLY A 14 13.68 -4.63 -6.15
N MET A 15 13.08 -3.46 -5.96
CA MET A 15 12.15 -2.84 -6.90
C MET A 15 12.82 -2.45 -8.22
N VAL A 16 14.05 -1.92 -8.19
CA VAL A 16 14.81 -1.55 -9.39
C VAL A 16 15.14 -2.78 -10.24
N ILE A 17 15.57 -3.89 -9.62
CA ILE A 17 15.99 -5.10 -10.34
C ILE A 17 14.83 -5.99 -10.81
N ASP A 18 13.60 -5.72 -10.36
CA ASP A 18 12.42 -6.45 -10.82
C ASP A 18 12.05 -6.07 -12.26
N GLN A 19 12.66 -6.77 -13.22
CA GLN A 19 12.53 -6.46 -14.64
C GLN A 19 11.09 -6.57 -15.17
N ARG A 20 10.24 -7.42 -14.58
CA ARG A 20 8.84 -7.56 -15.05
C ARG A 20 7.98 -6.37 -14.66
N ARG A 21 8.35 -5.67 -13.58
CA ARG A 21 7.73 -4.40 -13.18
C ARG A 21 8.40 -3.21 -13.84
N THR A 22 9.72 -3.10 -13.69
CA THR A 22 10.47 -1.89 -14.00
C THR A 22 10.63 -1.66 -15.50
N ARG A 23 10.85 -2.72 -16.30
CA ARG A 23 11.08 -2.56 -17.75
C ARG A 23 9.86 -1.98 -18.48
N PRO A 24 8.62 -2.46 -18.26
CA PRO A 24 7.44 -1.83 -18.85
C PRO A 24 7.27 -0.34 -18.50
N TYR A 25 7.47 0.04 -17.23
CA TYR A 25 7.42 1.45 -16.81
C TYR A 25 8.48 2.31 -17.49
N VAL A 26 9.73 1.85 -17.51
CA VAL A 26 10.84 2.56 -18.17
C VAL A 26 10.56 2.71 -19.65
N GLU A 27 10.06 1.69 -20.33
CA GLU A 27 9.72 1.75 -21.74
C GLU A 27 8.55 2.72 -22.00
N ALA A 28 7.50 2.68 -21.19
CA ALA A 28 6.37 3.61 -21.30
C ALA A 28 6.84 5.07 -21.10
N LEU A 29 7.67 5.31 -20.09
CA LEU A 29 8.25 6.63 -19.83
C LEU A 29 9.12 7.11 -21.00
N ARG A 30 9.96 6.23 -21.58
CA ARG A 30 10.78 6.57 -22.75
C ARG A 30 9.96 6.97 -23.97
N ARG A 31 8.79 6.38 -24.15
CA ARG A 31 7.88 6.72 -25.25
C ARG A 31 7.11 8.01 -24.96
N ALA A 32 6.70 8.23 -23.72
CA ALA A 32 5.95 9.41 -23.30
C ALA A 32 6.81 10.69 -23.30
N VAL A 33 8.03 10.62 -22.76
CA VAL A 33 8.92 11.79 -22.61
C VAL A 33 9.55 12.17 -23.95
N LYS A 34 9.40 13.43 -24.34
CA LYS A 34 10.07 14.02 -25.51
C LYS A 34 11.12 15.04 -25.05
N PRO A 35 12.14 15.35 -25.87
CA PRO A 35 13.05 16.45 -25.57
C PRO A 35 12.26 17.74 -25.30
N GLY A 36 12.53 18.38 -24.16
CA GLY A 36 11.80 19.57 -23.73
C GLY A 36 10.56 19.33 -22.86
N SER A 37 10.13 18.09 -22.64
CA SER A 37 8.99 17.78 -21.77
C SER A 37 9.23 18.22 -20.32
N ALA A 38 8.18 18.66 -19.64
CA ALA A 38 8.11 18.73 -18.18
C ALA A 38 7.50 17.43 -17.62
N VAL A 39 8.11 16.87 -16.57
CA VAL A 39 7.75 15.56 -15.99
C VAL A 39 7.53 15.69 -14.49
N LEU A 40 6.47 15.06 -13.98
CA LEU A 40 6.22 14.87 -12.55
C LEU A 40 6.38 13.38 -12.21
N ASP A 41 7.31 13.06 -11.31
CA ASP A 41 7.55 11.71 -10.77
C ASP A 41 7.08 11.68 -9.31
N ILE A 42 5.99 10.97 -9.02
CA ILE A 42 5.35 10.90 -7.70
C ILE A 42 5.74 9.60 -7.02
N GLY A 43 6.25 9.71 -5.79
CA GLY A 43 6.84 8.57 -5.08
C GLY A 43 8.16 8.17 -5.75
N THR A 44 9.01 9.17 -6.05
CA THR A 44 10.25 8.97 -6.83
C THR A 44 11.21 7.99 -6.15
N GLY A 45 11.10 7.79 -4.83
CA GLY A 45 11.99 6.95 -4.04
C GLY A 45 13.45 7.33 -4.26
N THR A 46 14.23 6.38 -4.78
CA THR A 46 15.65 6.58 -5.10
C THR A 46 15.91 7.25 -6.47
N GLY A 47 14.87 7.77 -7.14
CA GLY A 47 14.99 8.61 -8.33
C GLY A 47 15.02 7.89 -9.68
N LEU A 48 14.71 6.60 -9.75
CA LEU A 48 14.88 5.81 -10.98
C LEU A 48 14.18 6.45 -12.19
N PHE A 49 12.89 6.78 -12.08
CA PHE A 49 12.12 7.31 -13.20
C PHE A 49 12.51 8.76 -13.51
N ALA A 50 12.76 9.59 -12.50
CA ALA A 50 13.33 10.92 -12.69
C ALA A 50 14.64 10.91 -13.49
N PHE A 51 15.57 10.00 -13.18
CA PHE A 51 16.82 9.86 -13.95
C PHE A 51 16.57 9.40 -15.39
N ILE A 52 15.66 8.44 -15.61
CA ILE A 52 15.29 8.02 -16.97
C ILE A 52 14.67 9.18 -17.75
N ALA A 53 13.79 9.98 -17.15
CA ALA A 53 13.21 11.16 -17.79
C ALA A 53 14.29 12.20 -18.19
N ALA A 54 15.27 12.44 -17.32
CA ALA A 54 16.40 13.32 -17.61
C ALA A 54 17.27 12.80 -18.77
N GLN A 55 17.49 11.48 -18.85
CA GLN A 55 18.19 10.83 -19.96
C GLN A 55 17.43 11.00 -21.29
N GLN A 56 16.09 11.00 -21.27
CA GLN A 56 15.25 11.22 -22.45
C GLN A 56 15.16 12.69 -22.88
N GLY A 57 15.85 13.60 -22.18
CA GLY A 57 15.94 15.00 -22.55
C GLY A 57 14.79 15.86 -22.04
N ALA A 58 14.05 15.43 -21.00
CA ALA A 58 13.12 16.30 -20.29
C ALA A 58 13.82 17.60 -19.87
N ALA A 59 13.10 18.73 -19.95
CA ALA A 59 13.60 20.05 -19.58
C ALA A 59 13.48 20.30 -18.07
N HIS A 60 12.36 19.89 -17.48
CA HIS A 60 12.07 20.04 -16.05
C HIS A 60 11.52 18.74 -15.49
N ILE A 61 12.10 18.25 -14.40
CA ILE A 61 11.62 17.05 -13.70
C ILE A 61 11.35 17.42 -12.25
N TYR A 62 10.10 17.29 -11.82
CA TYR A 62 9.68 17.46 -10.44
C TYR A 62 9.57 16.07 -9.81
N ALA A 63 10.53 15.70 -8.96
CA ALA A 63 10.61 14.39 -8.33
C ALA A 63 10.21 14.51 -6.86
N ILE A 64 9.03 13.98 -6.53
CA ILE A 64 8.40 14.14 -5.22
C ILE A 64 8.42 12.82 -4.46
N GLU A 65 8.90 12.83 -3.23
CA GLU A 65 8.92 11.67 -2.34
C GLU A 65 8.78 12.10 -0.88
N PRO A 66 7.81 11.60 -0.10
CA PRO A 66 7.69 11.93 1.31
C PRO A 66 8.79 11.32 2.19
N ASP A 67 9.33 10.15 1.84
CA ASP A 67 10.30 9.43 2.65
C ASP A 67 11.75 9.89 2.42
N ASP A 68 12.62 9.60 3.40
CA ASP A 68 14.06 9.92 3.36
C ASP A 68 14.82 9.19 2.23
N ALA A 69 14.17 8.28 1.52
CA ALA A 69 14.72 7.64 0.32
C ALA A 69 15.15 8.67 -0.76
N ILE A 70 14.53 9.85 -0.78
CA ILE A 70 14.89 10.95 -1.69
C ILE A 70 16.32 11.44 -1.47
N GLU A 71 16.88 11.31 -0.27
CA GLU A 71 18.29 11.68 -0.02
C GLU A 71 19.25 10.80 -0.82
N ILE A 72 18.91 9.51 -1.01
CA ILE A 72 19.69 8.62 -1.88
C ILE A 72 19.61 9.10 -3.32
N ALA A 73 18.45 9.57 -3.78
CA ALA A 73 18.30 10.13 -5.12
C ALA A 73 19.20 11.36 -5.31
N ARG A 74 19.23 12.27 -4.33
CA ARG A 74 20.11 13.46 -4.33
C ARG A 74 21.59 13.07 -4.41
N LEU A 75 22.03 12.07 -3.65
CA LEU A 75 23.41 11.57 -3.71
C LEU A 75 23.73 10.95 -5.07
N CYS A 76 22.79 10.20 -5.65
CA CYS A 76 22.95 9.59 -6.97
C CYS A 76 22.98 10.61 -8.10
N ALA A 77 22.43 11.82 -7.91
CA ALA A 77 22.39 12.86 -8.94
C ALA A 77 23.77 13.20 -9.51
N ALA A 78 24.81 13.22 -8.66
CA ALA A 78 26.19 13.48 -9.08
C ALA A 78 26.74 12.47 -10.12
N ASN A 79 26.15 11.28 -10.20
CA ASN A 79 26.58 10.19 -11.07
C ASN A 79 25.67 10.02 -12.31
N ASN A 80 24.67 10.88 -12.50
CA ASN A 80 23.65 10.70 -13.54
C ASN A 80 23.57 11.89 -14.49
N ILE A 81 23.26 11.59 -15.75
CA ILE A 81 23.22 12.56 -16.85
C ILE A 81 22.03 13.51 -16.68
N ASN A 82 22.26 14.81 -16.87
CA ASN A 82 21.25 15.88 -16.80
C ASN A 82 20.50 15.94 -15.45
N ALA A 83 21.08 15.43 -14.37
CA ALA A 83 20.43 15.40 -13.07
C ALA A 83 20.20 16.81 -12.47
N ASP A 84 20.90 17.83 -12.97
CA ASP A 84 20.69 19.25 -12.70
C ASP A 84 19.29 19.74 -13.11
N ARG A 85 18.59 19.01 -13.99
CA ARG A 85 17.21 19.30 -14.41
C ARG A 85 16.15 18.74 -13.46
N ILE A 86 16.58 17.98 -12.45
CA ILE A 86 15.68 17.32 -11.50
C ILE A 86 15.59 18.17 -10.22
N GLN A 87 14.37 18.61 -9.90
CA GLN A 87 14.04 19.22 -8.63
C GLN A 87 13.54 18.13 -7.66
N TRP A 88 14.34 17.88 -6.61
CA TRP A 88 14.04 16.89 -5.56
C TRP A 88 13.23 17.51 -4.43
N ILE A 89 11.95 17.17 -4.34
CA ILE A 89 11.01 17.77 -3.37
C ILE A 89 10.60 16.70 -2.36
N GLN A 90 11.00 16.87 -1.10
CA GLN A 90 10.58 15.94 -0.04
C GLN A 90 9.22 16.37 0.51
N GLY A 91 8.20 15.53 0.37
CA GLY A 91 6.84 15.82 0.83
C GLY A 91 5.75 15.03 0.14
N LEU A 92 4.49 15.27 0.53
CA LEU A 92 3.32 14.69 -0.12
C LEU A 92 2.96 15.50 -1.38
N SER A 93 2.77 14.82 -2.51
CA SER A 93 2.44 15.50 -3.78
C SER A 93 1.16 16.33 -3.72
N THR A 94 0.20 15.92 -2.88
CA THR A 94 -1.06 16.63 -2.66
C THR A 94 -0.87 17.99 -1.98
N ASP A 95 0.24 18.19 -1.27
CA ASP A 95 0.54 19.42 -0.53
C ASP A 95 1.52 20.33 -1.30
N ILE A 96 1.93 19.91 -2.50
CA ILE A 96 2.92 20.61 -3.33
C ILE A 96 2.24 21.20 -4.57
N ASP A 97 2.49 22.48 -4.81
CA ASP A 97 2.14 23.17 -6.05
C ASP A 97 3.36 23.30 -6.95
N LEU A 98 3.19 22.97 -8.23
CA LEU A 98 4.22 23.10 -9.24
C LEU A 98 4.16 24.48 -9.91
N PRO A 99 5.30 25.06 -10.33
CA PRO A 99 5.32 26.36 -11.01
C PRO A 99 4.73 26.29 -12.43
N GLU A 100 4.55 25.09 -12.98
CA GLU A 100 3.95 24.83 -14.29
C GLU A 100 3.17 23.50 -14.29
N ARG A 101 2.27 23.35 -15.27
CA ARG A 101 1.71 22.03 -15.58
C ARG A 101 2.71 21.19 -16.37
N VAL A 102 2.67 19.88 -16.22
CA VAL A 102 3.60 18.92 -16.82
C VAL A 102 2.99 18.17 -18.02
N ASP A 103 3.85 17.68 -18.91
CA ASP A 103 3.47 16.86 -20.06
C ASP A 103 3.27 15.40 -19.68
N VAL A 104 4.02 14.91 -18.69
CA VAL A 104 3.97 13.52 -18.23
C VAL A 104 3.92 13.47 -16.70
N VAL A 105 2.97 12.71 -16.16
CA VAL A 105 2.95 12.27 -14.76
C VAL A 105 3.28 10.78 -14.74
N ILE A 106 4.19 10.36 -13.88
CA ILE A 106 4.46 8.96 -13.58
C ILE A 106 4.37 8.71 -12.08
N GLY A 107 3.71 7.62 -11.70
CA GLY A 107 3.64 7.15 -10.32
C GLY A 107 3.45 5.64 -10.25
N ASP A 108 4.54 4.93 -9.98
CA ASP A 108 4.52 3.51 -9.61
C ASP A 108 4.22 3.39 -8.12
N LEU A 109 2.95 3.62 -7.79
CA LEU A 109 2.48 3.71 -6.41
C LEU A 109 1.75 2.44 -5.96
N HIS A 110 1.82 1.34 -6.70
CA HIS A 110 1.05 0.15 -6.34
C HIS A 110 1.60 -0.58 -5.12
N GLY A 111 0.69 -1.07 -4.28
CA GLY A 111 0.98 -2.12 -3.31
C GLY A 111 0.73 -3.50 -3.93
N THR A 112 0.30 -4.46 -3.10
CA THR A 112 -0.17 -5.76 -3.62
C THR A 112 -1.45 -5.65 -4.46
N LEU A 113 -2.26 -4.63 -4.17
CA LEU A 113 -3.39 -4.19 -4.96
C LEU A 113 -3.31 -2.66 -5.13
N PRO A 114 -3.98 -2.06 -6.13
CA PRO A 114 -3.84 -0.63 -6.44
C PRO A 114 -4.35 0.34 -5.36
N PHE A 115 -5.22 -0.11 -4.45
CA PHE A 115 -5.78 0.70 -3.35
C PHE A 115 -4.80 0.92 -2.19
N TYR A 116 -3.49 0.85 -2.44
CA TYR A 116 -2.49 1.05 -1.41
C TYR A 116 -2.51 2.50 -0.93
N LYS A 117 -2.68 2.71 0.37
CA LYS A 117 -2.77 4.05 0.99
C LYS A 117 -3.74 4.96 0.23
N ARG A 118 -3.29 6.15 -0.19
CA ARG A 118 -4.06 7.17 -0.92
C ARG A 118 -3.52 7.39 -2.33
N ASN A 119 -3.06 6.33 -2.97
CA ASN A 119 -2.27 6.46 -4.19
C ASN A 119 -3.14 6.78 -5.41
N ILE A 120 -4.38 6.28 -5.43
CA ILE A 120 -5.39 6.67 -6.44
C ILE A 120 -5.72 8.17 -6.29
N GLU A 121 -5.86 8.67 -5.07
CA GLU A 121 -6.08 10.10 -4.78
C GLU A 121 -4.90 10.94 -5.24
N SER A 122 -3.67 10.48 -5.01
CA SER A 122 -2.45 11.20 -5.39
C SER A 122 -2.34 11.35 -6.92
N LEU A 123 -2.64 10.29 -7.68
CA LEU A 123 -2.66 10.33 -9.14
C LEU A 123 -3.83 11.16 -9.67
N LYS A 124 -5.02 11.06 -9.06
CA LYS A 124 -6.19 11.89 -9.37
C LYS A 124 -5.87 13.38 -9.17
N ASP A 125 -5.25 13.72 -8.05
CA ASP A 125 -4.88 15.08 -7.70
C ASP A 125 -3.86 15.65 -8.71
N ALA A 126 -2.80 14.90 -9.01
CA ALA A 126 -1.81 15.28 -10.01
C ALA A 126 -2.42 15.47 -11.41
N ARG A 127 -3.33 14.58 -11.82
CA ARG A 127 -4.09 14.72 -13.07
C ARG A 127 -4.84 16.06 -13.13
N THR A 128 -5.51 16.44 -12.04
CA THR A 128 -6.35 17.64 -12.01
C THR A 128 -5.53 18.93 -11.92
N ARG A 129 -4.57 18.99 -10.99
CA ARG A 129 -3.80 20.21 -10.72
C ARG A 129 -2.61 20.40 -11.66
N HIS A 130 -1.90 19.31 -11.98
CA HIS A 130 -0.55 19.40 -12.54
C HIS A 130 -0.44 18.90 -13.97
N LEU A 131 -1.31 18.02 -14.46
CA LEU A 131 -1.21 17.53 -15.84
C LEU A 131 -1.75 18.56 -16.85
N LYS A 132 -1.05 18.75 -17.97
CA LYS A 132 -1.55 19.54 -19.12
C LYS A 132 -2.71 18.82 -19.82
N PRO A 133 -3.63 19.54 -20.49
CA PRO A 133 -4.57 18.93 -21.42
C PRO A 133 -3.82 18.12 -22.50
N GLY A 134 -4.19 16.84 -22.67
CA GLY A 134 -3.51 15.93 -23.59
C GLY A 134 -2.17 15.38 -23.08
N GLY A 135 -1.78 15.69 -21.84
CA GLY A 135 -0.63 15.09 -21.18
C GLY A 135 -0.85 13.61 -20.86
N MET A 136 0.25 12.91 -20.57
CA MET A 136 0.27 11.48 -20.30
C MET A 136 0.31 11.19 -18.79
N LEU A 137 -0.48 10.23 -18.31
CA LEU A 137 -0.41 9.75 -16.93
C LEU A 137 -0.06 8.25 -16.93
N LEU A 138 1.07 7.90 -16.31
CA LEU A 138 1.54 6.52 -16.20
C LEU A 138 1.40 6.06 -14.73
N PRO A 139 0.63 5.00 -14.44
CA PRO A 139 -0.09 4.11 -15.37
C PRO A 139 -1.41 4.69 -15.94
N HIS A 140 -1.93 4.12 -17.04
CA HIS A 140 -3.23 4.51 -17.59
C HIS A 140 -4.40 3.87 -16.86
N ARG A 141 -4.32 2.56 -16.63
CA ARG A 141 -5.43 1.78 -16.10
C ARG A 141 -4.95 0.55 -15.36
N ASP A 142 -5.63 0.21 -14.27
CA ASP A 142 -5.54 -1.11 -13.67
C ASP A 142 -6.84 -1.89 -13.89
N ARG A 143 -6.71 -3.19 -14.18
CA ARG A 143 -7.83 -4.14 -14.27
C ARG A 143 -7.72 -5.13 -13.14
N MET A 144 -8.76 -5.24 -12.32
CA MET A 144 -8.75 -6.07 -11.12
C MET A 144 -9.32 -7.46 -11.43
N TYR A 145 -8.54 -8.48 -11.15
CA TYR A 145 -8.91 -9.88 -11.41
C TYR A 145 -9.10 -10.67 -10.12
N VAL A 146 -9.98 -11.66 -10.21
CA VAL A 146 -10.25 -12.62 -9.14
C VAL A 146 -10.44 -14.02 -9.73
N ALA A 147 -9.96 -15.04 -9.02
CA ALA A 147 -10.27 -16.45 -9.31
C ALA A 147 -10.36 -17.27 -8.01
N PRO A 148 -11.35 -18.18 -7.87
CA PRO A 148 -11.41 -19.13 -6.78
C PRO A 148 -10.20 -20.06 -6.86
N ALA A 149 -9.68 -20.50 -5.72
CA ALA A 149 -8.44 -21.25 -5.67
C ALA A 149 -8.51 -22.46 -4.73
N CYS A 150 -7.90 -23.56 -5.17
CA CYS A 150 -7.39 -24.61 -4.31
C CYS A 150 -5.94 -24.26 -3.96
N ALA A 151 -5.74 -23.73 -2.74
CA ALA A 151 -4.47 -23.19 -2.27
C ALA A 151 -4.15 -23.68 -0.85
N ASP A 152 -3.92 -24.99 -0.69
CA ASP A 152 -3.67 -25.62 0.61
C ASP A 152 -2.52 -24.96 1.38
N ALA A 153 -1.41 -24.69 0.69
CA ALA A 153 -0.20 -24.15 1.30
C ALA A 153 -0.45 -22.74 1.86
N GLU A 154 -1.06 -21.86 1.07
CA GLU A 154 -1.43 -20.51 1.50
C GLU A 154 -2.44 -20.55 2.64
N TYR A 155 -3.49 -21.37 2.52
CA TYR A 155 -4.53 -21.51 3.53
C TYR A 155 -4.00 -22.05 4.87
N ASP A 156 -3.08 -23.01 4.81
CA ASP A 156 -2.47 -23.58 6.00
C ASP A 156 -1.46 -22.64 6.65
N SER A 157 -0.70 -21.87 5.88
CA SER A 157 0.31 -20.94 6.42
C SER A 157 -0.28 -19.89 7.38
N VAL A 158 -1.54 -19.54 7.15
CA VAL A 158 -2.25 -18.51 7.93
C VAL A 158 -3.13 -19.11 9.03
N ARG A 159 -3.50 -20.39 8.91
CA ARG A 159 -4.36 -21.11 9.86
C ARG A 159 -3.58 -21.92 10.89
N LYS A 160 -2.58 -22.71 10.44
CA LYS A 160 -1.85 -23.68 11.29
C LYS A 160 -1.26 -23.08 12.57
N PRO A 161 -0.64 -21.88 12.57
CA PRO A 161 -0.05 -21.31 13.77
C PRO A 161 -1.04 -21.13 14.94
N TRP A 162 -2.35 -21.07 14.64
CA TRP A 162 -3.41 -20.81 15.61
C TRP A 162 -4.17 -22.06 16.05
N GLN A 163 -3.87 -23.22 15.47
CA GLN A 163 -4.57 -24.47 15.78
C GLN A 163 -3.61 -25.56 16.24
N ASN A 164 -2.41 -25.58 15.66
CA ASN A 164 -1.40 -26.58 15.93
C ASN A 164 -0.15 -25.88 16.46
N ASN A 165 -0.09 -25.68 17.77
CA ASN A 165 1.13 -25.23 18.45
C ASN A 165 1.63 -26.32 19.40
N GLU A 166 2.93 -26.29 19.65
CA GLU A 166 3.62 -27.24 20.53
C GLU A 166 3.25 -27.09 22.01
N TYR A 167 2.46 -26.07 22.35
CA TYR A 167 2.11 -25.70 23.72
C TYR A 167 0.70 -26.16 24.14
N GLY A 168 -0.05 -26.80 23.24
CA GLY A 168 -1.40 -27.31 23.52
C GLY A 168 -2.45 -26.22 23.78
N VAL A 169 -2.19 -24.97 23.36
CA VAL A 169 -3.13 -23.85 23.55
C VAL A 169 -4.08 -23.75 22.37
N ASP A 170 -5.38 -23.74 22.59
CA ASP A 170 -6.35 -23.56 21.52
C ASP A 170 -6.54 -22.08 21.17
N PHE A 171 -6.00 -21.64 20.02
CA PHE A 171 -6.23 -20.30 19.47
C PHE A 171 -7.27 -20.31 18.33
N SER A 172 -8.12 -21.34 18.22
CA SER A 172 -9.14 -21.44 17.17
C SER A 172 -10.09 -20.24 17.14
N ALA A 173 -10.32 -19.56 18.27
CA ALA A 173 -11.07 -18.31 18.34
C ALA A 173 -10.48 -17.20 17.44
N ALA A 174 -9.16 -17.20 17.18
CA ALA A 174 -8.48 -16.26 16.30
C ALA A 174 -8.95 -16.36 14.84
N ARG A 175 -9.53 -17.51 14.43
CA ARG A 175 -9.94 -17.81 13.06
C ARG A 175 -10.83 -16.73 12.46
N ARG A 176 -11.75 -16.16 13.24
CA ARG A 176 -12.67 -15.13 12.73
C ARG A 176 -11.94 -13.89 12.20
N TRP A 177 -10.81 -13.51 12.78
CA TRP A 177 -10.03 -12.34 12.36
C TRP A 177 -9.12 -12.67 11.18
N ILE A 178 -8.51 -13.84 11.23
CA ILE A 178 -7.64 -14.38 10.17
C ILE A 178 -8.44 -14.53 8.87
N ALA A 179 -9.62 -15.15 8.94
CA ALA A 179 -10.52 -15.26 7.80
C ALA A 179 -11.00 -13.90 7.29
N ASN A 180 -11.08 -12.88 8.15
CA ASN A 180 -11.42 -11.52 7.71
C ASN A 180 -10.19 -10.73 7.24
N SER A 181 -9.05 -11.37 6.98
CA SER A 181 -7.83 -10.75 6.45
C SER A 181 -7.48 -11.27 5.05
N TRP A 182 -6.51 -10.63 4.39
CA TRP A 182 -5.84 -11.16 3.20
C TRP A 182 -4.33 -11.10 3.40
N TRP A 183 -3.58 -11.86 2.60
CA TRP A 183 -2.12 -11.89 2.72
C TRP A 183 -1.44 -11.71 1.37
N LYS A 184 -0.30 -11.04 1.43
CA LYS A 184 0.62 -10.95 0.32
C LYS A 184 1.35 -12.27 0.16
N VAL A 185 1.08 -12.96 -0.93
CA VAL A 185 1.78 -14.18 -1.34
C VAL A 185 2.92 -13.79 -2.29
N ARG A 186 4.09 -14.39 -2.06
CA ARG A 186 5.26 -14.33 -2.94
C ARG A 186 5.70 -15.76 -3.23
N GLY A 187 6.36 -15.95 -4.36
CA GLY A 187 6.85 -17.24 -4.81
C GLY A 187 6.83 -17.35 -6.32
N ASP A 188 6.97 -18.57 -6.79
CA ASP A 188 6.84 -18.92 -8.20
C ASP A 188 5.39 -18.82 -8.68
N SER A 189 5.14 -19.20 -9.94
CA SER A 189 3.79 -19.36 -10.45
C SER A 189 3.06 -20.46 -9.70
N VAL A 190 1.78 -20.25 -9.41
CA VAL A 190 0.89 -21.34 -9.00
C VAL A 190 0.53 -22.18 -10.23
N ASP A 191 0.24 -23.46 -10.02
CA ASP A 191 -0.27 -24.31 -11.07
C ASP A 191 -1.62 -23.77 -11.58
N ALA A 192 -1.82 -23.73 -12.90
CA ALA A 192 -3.07 -23.21 -13.48
C ALA A 192 -4.30 -24.00 -13.00
N THR A 193 -4.14 -25.29 -12.71
CA THR A 193 -5.19 -26.14 -12.14
C THR A 193 -5.56 -25.74 -10.71
N SER A 194 -4.70 -25.03 -9.97
CA SER A 194 -5.05 -24.47 -8.65
C SER A 194 -6.13 -23.39 -8.76
N LEU A 195 -6.31 -22.74 -9.92
CA LEU A 195 -7.45 -21.86 -10.16
C LEU A 195 -8.68 -22.68 -10.56
N LEU A 196 -9.77 -22.49 -9.82
CA LEU A 196 -11.01 -23.28 -9.95
C LEU A 196 -12.00 -22.67 -10.95
N GLY A 197 -11.47 -21.99 -11.97
CA GLY A 197 -12.23 -21.32 -13.01
C GLY A 197 -11.42 -20.22 -13.69
N THR A 198 -11.92 -19.74 -14.84
CA THR A 198 -11.30 -18.65 -15.58
C THR A 198 -11.26 -17.37 -14.73
N PRO A 199 -10.13 -16.63 -14.69
CA PRO A 199 -10.07 -15.32 -14.06
C PRO A 199 -11.17 -14.37 -14.55
N VAL A 200 -11.81 -13.66 -13.62
CA VAL A 200 -12.83 -12.67 -13.93
C VAL A 200 -12.32 -11.28 -13.58
N ASN A 201 -12.41 -10.35 -14.54
CA ASN A 201 -12.23 -8.93 -14.26
C ASN A 201 -13.46 -8.42 -13.49
N TRP A 202 -13.27 -8.00 -12.25
CA TRP A 202 -14.33 -7.49 -11.39
C TRP A 202 -14.37 -5.96 -11.31
N GLY A 203 -13.47 -5.25 -12.01
CA GLY A 203 -13.55 -3.82 -12.17
C GLY A 203 -12.24 -3.17 -12.63
N ASP A 204 -12.36 -1.99 -13.21
CA ASP A 204 -11.24 -1.21 -13.74
C ASP A 204 -11.06 0.10 -12.95
N ILE A 205 -9.81 0.53 -12.80
CA ILE A 205 -9.42 1.87 -12.34
C ILE A 205 -8.77 2.57 -13.52
N ASP A 206 -9.49 3.47 -14.18
CA ASP A 206 -8.94 4.31 -15.25
C ASP A 206 -8.44 5.63 -14.63
N TYR A 207 -7.12 5.83 -14.59
CA TYR A 207 -6.52 6.95 -13.88
C TYR A 207 -6.82 8.30 -14.53
N MET A 208 -7.18 8.32 -15.81
CA MET A 208 -7.58 9.54 -16.51
C MET A 208 -9.00 10.00 -16.14
N THR A 209 -9.83 9.11 -15.58
CA THR A 209 -11.26 9.41 -15.32
C THR A 209 -11.73 9.07 -13.90
N VAL A 210 -10.95 8.33 -13.11
CA VAL A 210 -11.33 7.93 -11.75
C VAL A 210 -11.59 9.15 -10.86
N GLU A 211 -12.74 9.15 -10.21
CA GLU A 211 -13.14 10.20 -9.27
C GLU A 211 -13.19 9.73 -7.81
N THR A 212 -13.32 8.42 -7.59
CA THR A 212 -13.41 7.83 -6.25
C THR A 212 -12.46 6.66 -6.12
N SER A 213 -11.84 6.50 -4.96
CA SER A 213 -11.01 5.35 -4.62
C SER A 213 -11.83 4.20 -4.06
N SER A 214 -12.89 3.85 -4.80
CA SER A 214 -13.76 2.73 -4.47
C SER A 214 -14.08 1.92 -5.72
N LEU A 215 -14.15 0.62 -5.56
CA LEU A 215 -14.47 -0.31 -6.64
C LEU A 215 -15.38 -1.40 -6.11
N ARG A 216 -16.38 -1.78 -6.90
CA ARG A 216 -17.32 -2.86 -6.57
C ARG A 216 -17.52 -3.72 -7.80
N GLY A 217 -17.60 -5.02 -7.60
CA GLY A 217 -17.82 -5.97 -8.67
C GLY A 217 -18.29 -7.32 -8.18
N SER A 218 -18.45 -8.24 -9.11
CA SER A 218 -18.86 -9.60 -8.82
C SER A 218 -18.30 -10.57 -9.84
N ALA A 219 -18.11 -11.80 -9.43
CA ALA A 219 -17.69 -12.88 -10.30
C ALA A 219 -18.43 -14.18 -9.94
N GLU A 220 -18.55 -15.05 -10.93
CA GLU A 220 -19.29 -16.31 -10.86
C GLU A 220 -18.57 -17.38 -11.66
N TRP A 221 -18.53 -18.59 -11.12
CA TRP A 221 -17.92 -19.76 -11.74
C TRP A 221 -18.80 -20.99 -11.57
N THR A 222 -18.82 -21.82 -12.61
CA THR A 222 -19.31 -23.20 -12.53
C THR A 222 -18.11 -24.12 -12.35
N ILE A 223 -18.14 -24.98 -11.34
CA ILE A 223 -17.05 -25.89 -11.02
C ILE A 223 -17.07 -27.07 -12.00
N GLU A 224 -15.92 -27.38 -12.59
CA GLU A 224 -15.82 -28.41 -13.63
C GLU A 224 -15.32 -29.76 -13.09
N ARG A 225 -14.68 -29.78 -11.92
CA ARG A 225 -14.04 -30.97 -11.34
C ARG A 225 -14.20 -31.03 -9.82
N PRO A 226 -14.20 -32.23 -9.22
CA PRO A 226 -14.12 -32.37 -7.77
C PRO A 226 -12.87 -31.66 -7.23
N THR A 227 -13.05 -30.83 -6.22
CA THR A 227 -11.96 -30.00 -5.66
C THR A 227 -12.33 -29.46 -4.29
N THR A 228 -11.37 -28.82 -3.62
CA THR A 228 -11.62 -28.05 -2.40
C THR A 228 -11.27 -26.59 -2.65
N MET A 229 -12.19 -25.69 -2.33
CA MET A 229 -11.97 -24.26 -2.43
C MET A 229 -11.50 -23.70 -1.09
N HIS A 230 -10.36 -23.02 -1.12
CA HIS A 230 -9.70 -22.43 0.05
C HIS A 230 -9.88 -20.92 0.14
N GLY A 231 -10.10 -20.25 -0.99
CA GLY A 231 -10.09 -18.80 -1.06
C GLY A 231 -10.12 -18.29 -2.49
N TYR A 232 -9.69 -17.05 -2.65
CA TYR A 232 -9.50 -16.38 -3.93
C TYR A 232 -8.08 -15.84 -4.05
N TYR A 233 -7.49 -16.01 -5.23
CA TYR A 233 -6.43 -15.10 -5.65
C TYR A 233 -7.06 -13.83 -6.20
N VAL A 234 -6.54 -12.68 -5.77
CA VAL A 234 -6.91 -11.36 -6.26
C VAL A 234 -5.63 -10.65 -6.68
N TRP A 235 -5.64 -10.08 -7.88
CA TRP A 235 -4.48 -9.42 -8.48
C TRP A 235 -4.94 -8.34 -9.46
N PHE A 236 -4.01 -7.68 -10.12
CA PHE A 236 -4.29 -6.67 -11.13
C PHE A 236 -3.33 -6.77 -12.32
N ASP A 237 -3.83 -6.30 -13.46
CA ASP A 237 -3.01 -6.00 -14.63
C ASP A 237 -3.01 -4.49 -14.85
N THR A 238 -1.81 -3.91 -14.97
CA THR A 238 -1.61 -2.49 -15.25
C THR A 238 -1.35 -2.29 -16.73
N GLU A 239 -2.09 -1.38 -17.34
CA GLU A 239 -1.87 -0.87 -18.69
C GLU A 239 -1.08 0.43 -18.63
N LEU A 240 0.06 0.47 -19.33
CA LEU A 240 0.94 1.64 -19.44
C LEU A 240 0.83 2.34 -20.80
N GLY A 241 -0.05 1.83 -21.69
CA GLY A 241 -0.22 2.32 -23.05
C GLY A 241 0.58 1.57 -24.10
N GLU A 242 0.14 1.66 -25.35
CA GLU A 242 0.83 1.09 -26.53
C GLU A 242 1.22 -0.39 -26.37
N GLY A 243 0.36 -1.19 -25.74
CA GLY A 243 0.54 -2.62 -25.51
C GLY A 243 1.49 -2.98 -24.36
N LEU A 244 2.04 -2.01 -23.64
CA LEU A 244 2.86 -2.25 -22.45
C LEU A 244 1.97 -2.56 -21.25
N GLN A 245 2.26 -3.68 -20.59
CA GLN A 245 1.49 -4.16 -19.45
C GLN A 245 2.37 -4.77 -18.37
N ILE A 246 1.88 -4.72 -17.14
CA ILE A 246 2.43 -5.41 -15.97
C ILE A 246 1.31 -6.27 -15.39
N SER A 247 1.62 -7.49 -14.97
CA SER A 247 0.69 -8.35 -14.26
C SER A 247 1.34 -8.91 -13.01
N ASN A 248 0.62 -8.91 -11.89
CA ASN A 248 0.99 -9.66 -10.70
C ASN A 248 0.17 -10.95 -10.52
N THR A 249 -0.36 -11.49 -11.62
CA THR A 249 -1.11 -12.74 -11.67
C THR A 249 -0.46 -13.89 -10.89
N PRO A 250 -1.26 -14.77 -10.26
CA PRO A 250 -0.76 -15.99 -9.65
C PRO A 250 -0.08 -16.94 -10.65
N LEU A 251 -0.38 -16.84 -11.94
CA LEU A 251 0.12 -17.75 -12.98
C LEU A 251 1.54 -17.45 -13.47
N LEU A 252 2.13 -16.35 -13.02
CA LEU A 252 3.53 -15.98 -13.29
C LEU A 252 4.29 -15.96 -11.97
N PRO A 253 5.64 -16.00 -11.97
CA PRO A 253 6.39 -15.77 -10.75
C PRO A 253 6.09 -14.37 -10.18
N SER A 254 6.21 -14.22 -8.87
CA SER A 254 5.84 -12.96 -8.19
C SER A 254 6.78 -11.80 -8.54
N ILE A 255 6.21 -10.60 -8.65
CA ILE A 255 6.93 -9.32 -8.73
C ILE A 255 6.95 -8.62 -7.36
N ALA A 256 7.53 -7.43 -7.25
CA ALA A 256 7.67 -6.64 -6.04
C ALA A 256 6.33 -6.44 -5.31
N TYR A 257 5.23 -6.33 -6.06
CA TYR A 257 3.86 -6.23 -5.53
C TYR A 257 3.38 -7.52 -4.83
N GLY A 258 3.91 -8.69 -5.16
CA GLY A 258 3.33 -9.99 -4.77
C GLY A 258 1.92 -10.15 -5.34
N ARG A 259 1.10 -11.00 -4.75
CA ARG A 259 -0.34 -11.18 -5.08
C ARG A 259 -1.15 -11.32 -3.80
N ALA A 260 -2.46 -11.06 -3.84
CA ALA A 260 -3.29 -11.19 -2.65
C ALA A 260 -4.02 -12.54 -2.64
N PHE A 261 -3.99 -13.22 -1.49
CA PHE A 261 -4.84 -14.36 -1.21
C PHE A 261 -5.88 -14.00 -0.15
N PHE A 262 -7.15 -14.20 -0.51
CA PHE A 262 -8.33 -13.94 0.32
C PHE A 262 -8.92 -15.29 0.76
N PRO A 263 -8.78 -15.70 2.03
CA PRO A 263 -9.23 -16.99 2.51
C PRO A 263 -10.76 -17.05 2.55
N LEU A 264 -11.31 -18.27 2.49
CA LEU A 264 -12.64 -18.54 3.02
C LEU A 264 -12.58 -18.77 4.53
N GLU A 265 -13.68 -18.48 5.23
CA GLU A 265 -13.80 -18.79 6.65
C GLU A 265 -13.52 -20.27 6.93
N ARG A 266 -14.01 -21.15 6.06
CA ARG A 266 -13.69 -22.58 5.99
C ARG A 266 -13.54 -23.01 4.54
N GLU A 267 -12.71 -24.02 4.33
CA GLU A 267 -12.62 -24.74 3.08
C GLU A 267 -13.96 -25.38 2.72
N VAL A 268 -14.26 -25.46 1.41
CA VAL A 268 -15.52 -26.00 0.91
C VAL A 268 -15.20 -27.03 -0.16
N ALA A 269 -15.62 -28.28 0.07
CA ALA A 269 -15.58 -29.32 -0.96
C ALA A 269 -16.60 -29.00 -2.06
N LEU A 270 -16.16 -29.03 -3.31
CA LEU A 270 -16.94 -28.69 -4.49
C LEU A 270 -16.98 -29.86 -5.46
N GLU A 271 -18.14 -30.05 -6.07
CA GLU A 271 -18.41 -31.07 -7.08
C GLU A 271 -18.65 -30.42 -8.45
N PRO A 272 -18.47 -31.16 -9.56
CA PRO A 272 -18.85 -30.67 -10.88
C PRO A 272 -20.30 -30.16 -10.94
N GLY A 273 -20.49 -28.99 -11.53
CA GLY A 273 -21.78 -28.31 -11.63
C GLY A 273 -22.12 -27.42 -10.43
N ASP A 274 -21.37 -27.47 -9.33
CA ASP A 274 -21.51 -26.49 -8.26
C ASP A 274 -21.23 -25.08 -8.78
N MET A 275 -21.87 -24.08 -8.19
CA MET A 275 -21.71 -22.69 -8.57
C MET A 275 -21.10 -21.89 -7.41
N ALA A 276 -19.99 -21.20 -7.67
CA ALA A 276 -19.36 -20.28 -6.73
C ALA A 276 -19.55 -18.84 -7.21
N LYS A 277 -20.06 -17.98 -6.32
CA LYS A 277 -20.27 -16.55 -6.57
C LYS A 277 -19.55 -15.74 -5.52
N VAL A 278 -19.00 -14.60 -5.93
CA VAL A 278 -18.41 -13.62 -5.03
C VAL A 278 -18.84 -12.21 -5.43
N ARG A 279 -19.16 -11.38 -4.45
CA ARG A 279 -19.22 -9.92 -4.62
C ARG A 279 -18.03 -9.32 -3.90
N LEU A 280 -17.27 -8.47 -4.59
CA LEU A 280 -16.11 -7.79 -4.03
C LEU A 280 -16.37 -6.30 -3.92
N ALA A 281 -15.79 -5.70 -2.89
CA ALA A 281 -15.65 -4.26 -2.80
C ALA A 281 -14.27 -3.90 -2.23
N ALA A 282 -13.66 -2.84 -2.78
CA ALA A 282 -12.55 -2.13 -2.19
C ALA A 282 -13.01 -0.70 -1.92
N VAL A 283 -12.90 -0.24 -0.68
CA VAL A 283 -13.33 1.09 -0.26
C VAL A 283 -12.25 1.67 0.66
N THR A 284 -11.85 2.91 0.41
CA THR A 284 -10.88 3.60 1.25
C THR A 284 -11.57 4.19 2.49
N MET A 285 -11.08 3.88 3.69
CA MET A 285 -11.56 4.42 4.98
C MET A 285 -10.35 4.83 5.82
N ASP A 286 -10.33 6.07 6.33
CA ASP A 286 -9.24 6.60 7.19
C ASP A 286 -7.83 6.26 6.66
N ASP A 287 -7.61 6.51 5.36
CA ASP A 287 -6.35 6.27 4.64
C ASP A 287 -5.92 4.80 4.50
N ALA A 288 -6.81 3.85 4.78
CA ALA A 288 -6.59 2.41 4.59
C ALA A 288 -7.65 1.76 3.71
N PRO A 289 -7.27 0.84 2.79
CA PRO A 289 -8.25 0.09 2.02
C PRO A 289 -8.97 -0.95 2.88
N VAL A 290 -10.28 -0.88 2.88
CA VAL A 290 -11.18 -1.92 3.38
C VAL A 290 -11.65 -2.76 2.21
N TYR A 291 -11.33 -4.05 2.26
CA TYR A 291 -11.84 -5.03 1.30
C TYR A 291 -13.02 -5.77 1.89
N GLN A 292 -13.99 -6.10 1.05
CA GLN A 292 -15.15 -6.91 1.37
C GLN A 292 -15.28 -8.00 0.31
N TRP A 293 -15.57 -9.23 0.74
CA TRP A 293 -15.89 -10.34 -0.15
C TRP A 293 -17.03 -11.17 0.43
N ASP A 294 -18.13 -11.19 -0.31
CA ASP A 294 -19.34 -11.94 0.02
C ASP A 294 -19.45 -13.15 -0.90
N THR A 295 -19.20 -14.33 -0.35
CA THR A 295 -19.21 -15.59 -1.09
C THR A 295 -20.52 -16.33 -0.90
N SER A 296 -21.07 -16.87 -1.98
CA SER A 296 -22.16 -17.86 -1.94
C SER A 296 -21.88 -19.02 -2.86
N ILE A 297 -22.04 -20.24 -2.35
CA ILE A 297 -21.82 -21.48 -3.09
C ILE A 297 -23.09 -22.32 -3.05
N THR A 298 -23.54 -22.78 -4.22
CA THR A 298 -24.71 -23.64 -4.38
C THR A 298 -24.33 -24.92 -5.11
N SER A 299 -25.01 -26.02 -4.82
CA SER A 299 -24.86 -27.26 -5.57
C SER A 299 -25.36 -27.12 -7.01
N ALA A 300 -25.03 -28.09 -7.87
CA ALA A 300 -25.64 -28.22 -9.20
C ALA A 300 -27.19 -28.25 -9.17
N THR A 301 -27.79 -28.73 -8.08
CA THR A 301 -29.25 -28.75 -7.87
C THR A 301 -29.81 -27.45 -7.29
N GLY A 302 -28.97 -26.43 -7.07
CA GLY A 302 -29.35 -25.14 -6.50
C GLY A 302 -29.44 -25.11 -4.97
N SER A 303 -29.06 -26.19 -4.27
CA SER A 303 -29.08 -26.24 -2.80
C SER A 303 -27.90 -25.44 -2.21
N PRO A 304 -28.09 -24.60 -1.18
CA PRO A 304 -26.99 -23.86 -0.57
C PRO A 304 -25.93 -24.78 0.04
N LYS A 305 -24.64 -24.61 -0.33
CA LYS A 305 -23.49 -25.31 0.28
C LYS A 305 -22.75 -24.45 1.29
N ALA A 306 -22.50 -23.18 0.96
CA ALA A 306 -21.82 -22.25 1.85
C ALA A 306 -22.20 -20.80 1.57
N ARG A 307 -22.11 -19.98 2.62
CA ARG A 307 -22.23 -18.51 2.51
C ARG A 307 -21.29 -17.87 3.52
N PHE A 308 -20.51 -16.90 3.05
CA PHE A 308 -19.58 -16.14 3.87
C PHE A 308 -19.74 -14.65 3.58
N ARG A 309 -19.56 -13.82 4.61
CA ARG A 309 -19.47 -12.37 4.51
C ARG A 309 -18.22 -11.96 5.26
N GLN A 310 -17.20 -11.56 4.52
CA GLN A 310 -15.89 -11.28 5.07
C GLN A 310 -15.43 -9.88 4.70
N SER A 311 -14.72 -9.22 5.61
CA SER A 311 -14.18 -7.89 5.40
C SER A 311 -12.96 -7.62 6.26
N THR A 312 -11.97 -6.92 5.70
CA THR A 312 -10.79 -6.46 6.47
C THR A 312 -11.13 -5.47 7.57
N PHE A 313 -12.32 -4.88 7.57
CA PHE A 313 -12.82 -4.13 8.73
C PHE A 313 -12.91 -5.01 9.99
N ASN A 314 -13.26 -6.28 9.83
CA ASN A 314 -13.41 -7.26 10.90
C ASN A 314 -12.10 -8.04 11.18
N SER A 315 -10.97 -7.67 10.55
CA SER A 315 -9.67 -8.34 10.74
C SER A 315 -9.01 -8.05 12.09
N LYS A 316 -9.49 -7.07 12.85
CA LYS A 316 -8.91 -6.65 14.13
C LYS A 316 -9.87 -6.93 15.30
N PRO A 317 -9.36 -7.35 16.48
CA PRO A 317 -10.17 -7.44 17.69
C PRO A 317 -10.73 -6.07 18.08
N VAL A 318 -12.03 -5.86 17.85
CA VAL A 318 -12.76 -4.65 18.26
C VAL A 318 -13.11 -4.78 19.75
N ALA A 319 -12.10 -4.70 20.63
CA ALA A 319 -12.34 -4.71 22.08
C ALA A 319 -12.27 -3.30 22.71
N GLN A 320 -11.61 -2.33 22.08
CA GLN A 320 -11.39 -1.01 22.71
C GLN A 320 -11.59 0.22 21.81
N ARG A 321 -11.37 0.13 20.49
CA ARG A 321 -11.39 1.35 19.63
C ARG A 321 -12.78 1.94 19.39
N ALA A 322 -13.82 1.12 19.32
CA ALA A 322 -15.18 1.63 19.08
C ALA A 322 -15.73 2.45 20.26
N ARG A 323 -15.23 2.26 21.49
CA ARG A 323 -15.60 3.09 22.66
C ARG A 323 -14.79 4.39 22.75
N LEU A 324 -13.59 4.43 22.17
CA LEU A 324 -12.71 5.61 22.20
C LEU A 324 -13.06 6.64 21.09
N ALA A 325 -13.85 6.24 20.10
CA ALA A 325 -14.22 7.07 18.94
C ALA A 325 -15.67 7.57 18.98
N ALA A 326 -16.39 7.36 20.09
CA ALA A 326 -17.74 7.91 20.27
C ALA A 326 -17.65 9.42 20.53
N GLU A 327 -18.57 10.21 19.97
CA GLU A 327 -18.58 11.68 20.14
C GLU A 327 -18.71 12.11 21.61
N ASP A 328 -19.32 11.27 22.45
CA ASP A 328 -19.48 11.46 23.89
C ASP A 328 -18.35 10.83 24.74
N HIS A 329 -17.35 10.22 24.10
CA HIS A 329 -16.20 9.69 24.81
C HIS A 329 -15.30 10.84 25.31
N VAL A 330 -15.08 10.88 26.62
CA VAL A 330 -14.08 11.77 27.23
C VAL A 330 -12.73 11.05 27.24
N PRO A 331 -11.75 11.46 26.42
CA PRO A 331 -10.45 10.81 26.40
C PRO A 331 -9.65 11.16 27.66
N GLU A 332 -8.97 10.18 28.23
CA GLU A 332 -8.04 10.38 29.34
C GLU A 332 -6.60 10.08 28.90
N LEU A 333 -5.64 10.89 29.37
CA LEU A 333 -4.23 10.63 29.12
C LEU A 333 -3.76 9.46 29.99
N GLY A 334 -3.45 8.34 29.36
CA GLY A 334 -2.62 7.31 29.98
C GLY A 334 -1.20 7.82 30.23
N GLU A 335 -0.39 7.04 30.95
CA GLU A 335 0.99 7.41 31.31
C GLU A 335 1.83 7.87 30.11
N THR A 336 1.75 7.16 28.97
CA THR A 336 2.43 7.55 27.72
C THR A 336 2.01 8.95 27.24
N GLY A 337 0.71 9.26 27.31
CA GLY A 337 0.19 10.57 26.93
C GLY A 337 0.61 11.68 27.89
N LEU A 338 0.74 11.38 29.18
CA LEU A 338 1.28 12.32 30.17
C LEU A 338 2.77 12.61 29.94
N ILE A 339 3.54 11.59 29.51
CA ILE A 339 4.94 11.75 29.13
C ILE A 339 5.06 12.64 27.89
N ASP A 340 4.32 12.32 26.82
CA ASP A 340 4.36 13.09 25.58
C ASP A 340 3.89 14.54 25.81
N LEU A 341 2.85 14.76 26.64
CA LEU A 341 2.41 16.10 27.05
C LEU A 341 3.52 16.87 27.78
N ALA A 342 4.22 16.25 28.72
CA ALA A 342 5.31 16.90 29.43
C ALA A 342 6.47 17.29 28.50
N ILE A 343 6.74 16.47 27.48
CA ILE A 343 7.73 16.78 26.44
C ILE A 343 7.25 17.99 25.61
N LEU A 344 6.00 17.98 25.15
CA LEU A 344 5.42 19.08 24.38
C LEU A 344 5.41 20.40 25.18
N GLN A 345 5.19 20.35 26.50
CA GLN A 345 5.29 21.52 27.39
C GLN A 345 6.73 22.05 27.47
N GLY A 346 7.73 21.17 27.54
CA GLY A 346 9.15 21.55 27.46
C GLY A 346 9.49 22.19 26.11
N MET A 347 8.96 21.63 25.02
CA MET A 347 9.11 22.20 23.67
C MET A 347 8.45 23.57 23.53
N ALA A 348 7.23 23.74 24.05
CA ALA A 348 6.49 25.01 24.02
C ALA A 348 7.22 26.14 24.77
N THR A 349 8.07 25.77 25.74
CA THR A 349 8.92 26.70 26.50
C THR A 349 10.36 26.77 25.97
N SER A 350 10.63 26.22 24.77
CA SER A 350 11.93 26.22 24.10
C SER A 350 13.08 25.63 24.92
N GLN A 351 12.80 24.63 25.76
CA GLN A 351 13.84 23.95 26.55
C GLN A 351 14.73 23.08 25.66
N PRO A 352 16.04 22.98 25.96
CA PRO A 352 16.93 22.02 25.33
C PRO A 352 16.43 20.57 25.50
N LEU A 353 16.54 19.73 24.47
CA LEU A 353 16.09 18.33 24.53
C LEU A 353 16.74 17.55 25.69
N GLY A 354 17.99 17.90 26.03
CA GLY A 354 18.71 17.31 27.16
C GLY A 354 18.04 17.60 28.50
N ASP A 355 17.51 18.81 28.69
CA ASP A 355 16.87 19.25 29.93
C ASP A 355 15.46 18.66 30.05
N ILE A 356 14.74 18.61 28.92
CA ILE A 356 13.46 17.89 28.82
C ILE A 356 13.67 16.42 29.17
N ALA A 357 14.75 15.79 28.67
CA ALA A 357 15.06 14.38 28.98
C ALA A 357 15.35 14.14 30.46
N GLU A 358 16.07 15.05 31.13
CA GLU A 358 16.29 14.99 32.58
C GLU A 358 14.99 15.13 33.37
N ALA A 359 14.14 16.08 32.99
CA ALA A 359 12.85 16.31 33.64
C ALA A 359 11.92 15.08 33.48
N ILE A 360 11.89 14.47 32.30
CA ILE A 360 11.11 13.25 32.03
C ILE A 360 11.66 12.06 32.83
N GLN A 361 12.98 11.90 32.88
CA GLN A 361 13.62 10.86 33.69
C GLN A 361 13.24 10.98 35.17
N ALA A 362 13.34 12.19 35.73
CA ALA A 362 13.02 12.47 37.12
C ALA A 362 11.54 12.22 37.44
N ARG A 363 10.65 12.57 36.50
CA ARG A 363 9.19 12.45 36.66
C ARG A 363 8.67 11.03 36.47
N PHE A 364 9.31 10.22 35.63
CA PHE A 364 8.90 8.85 35.32
C PHE A 364 10.08 7.85 35.43
N PRO A 365 10.70 7.73 36.63
CA PRO A 365 11.95 6.98 36.81
C PRO A 365 11.81 5.48 36.54
N GLY A 366 10.62 4.90 36.75
CA GLY A 366 10.35 3.49 36.45
C GLY A 366 10.36 3.18 34.94
N ARG A 367 10.05 4.18 34.10
CA ARG A 367 9.99 4.04 32.63
C ARG A 367 11.27 4.52 31.94
N PHE A 368 11.97 5.45 32.56
CA PHE A 368 13.23 6.00 32.06
C PHE A 368 14.32 5.81 33.11
N PRO A 369 15.00 4.65 33.12
CA PRO A 369 16.05 4.36 34.10
C PRO A 369 17.31 5.23 33.90
N THR A 370 17.49 5.81 32.70
CA THR A 370 18.61 6.71 32.38
C THR A 370 18.16 7.88 31.51
N LYS A 371 18.88 9.00 31.60
CA LYS A 371 18.71 10.17 30.72
C LYS A 371 18.79 9.80 29.24
N HIS A 372 19.66 8.86 28.87
CA HIS A 372 19.80 8.42 27.48
C HIS A 372 18.53 7.74 26.95
N VAL A 373 17.83 6.96 27.78
CA VAL A 373 16.54 6.35 27.39
C VAL A 373 15.46 7.43 27.27
N ALA A 374 15.40 8.39 28.19
CA ALA A 374 14.48 9.53 28.10
C ALA A 374 14.75 10.37 26.83
N LEU A 375 16.02 10.64 26.51
CA LEU A 375 16.41 11.46 25.36
C LEU A 375 15.95 10.86 24.04
N ARG A 376 16.06 9.53 23.85
CA ARG A 376 15.53 8.87 22.63
C ARG A 376 14.03 9.11 22.45
N TRP A 377 13.27 9.12 23.54
CA TRP A 377 11.83 9.38 23.51
C TRP A 377 11.53 10.85 23.22
N VAL A 378 12.24 11.76 23.88
CA VAL A 378 12.16 13.21 23.65
C VAL A 378 12.48 13.56 22.20
N THR A 379 13.54 12.99 21.63
CA THR A 379 13.90 13.18 20.22
C THR A 379 12.81 12.70 19.27
N ARG A 380 12.19 11.54 19.56
CA ARG A 380 11.08 11.02 18.75
C ARG A 380 9.88 11.97 18.74
N VAL A 381 9.45 12.45 19.91
CA VAL A 381 8.31 13.38 20.03
C VAL A 381 8.67 14.75 19.43
N SER A 382 9.86 15.27 19.69
CA SER A 382 10.34 16.52 19.10
C SER A 382 10.45 16.44 17.58
N GLY A 383 10.85 15.31 17.01
CA GLY A 383 10.86 15.10 15.56
C GLY A 383 9.46 15.02 14.97
N GLN A 384 8.49 14.48 15.73
CA GLN A 384 7.10 14.36 15.28
C GLN A 384 6.35 15.70 15.25
N TYR A 385 6.61 16.59 16.21
CA TYR A 385 5.87 17.84 16.43
C TYR A 385 6.73 19.11 16.29
N GLY A 386 8.02 18.97 15.98
CA GLY A 386 8.90 20.09 15.69
C GLY A 386 8.58 20.75 14.34
N PRO A 387 9.14 21.94 14.08
CA PRO A 387 8.96 22.62 12.80
C PRO A 387 9.54 21.78 11.67
N ASP A 388 8.84 21.79 10.53
CA ASP A 388 9.31 21.21 9.28
C ASP A 388 10.67 21.84 8.89
N PRO A 389 11.73 21.03 8.65
CA PRO A 389 13.03 21.53 8.21
C PRO A 389 12.97 22.45 6.98
N ALA A 390 11.96 22.30 6.11
CA ALA A 390 11.78 23.17 4.94
C ALA A 390 11.35 24.61 5.30
N HIS A 391 10.83 24.82 6.51
CA HIS A 391 10.32 26.10 7.02
C HIS A 391 11.06 26.62 8.25
N ALA A 392 12.16 25.95 8.66
CA ALA A 392 12.96 26.41 9.78
C ALA A 392 13.76 27.68 9.38
N PRO A 393 13.70 28.78 10.17
CA PRO A 393 14.59 29.90 9.93
C PRO A 393 16.04 29.42 10.03
N ARG A 394 16.85 29.70 8.99
CA ARG A 394 18.29 29.40 9.01
C ARG A 394 18.87 30.05 10.27
N ARG A 395 19.43 29.24 11.16
CA ARG A 395 20.21 29.73 12.29
C ARG A 395 21.61 30.02 11.74
N ASP A 396 22.00 31.29 11.79
CA ASP A 396 23.36 31.76 11.53
C ASP A 396 24.37 31.19 12.52
#